data_AF-A0A1I4BC97-F1
#
_entry.id   AF-A0A1I4BC97-F1
#
_cell.length_a   1.000
_cell.length_b   1.000
_cell.length_c   1.000
_cell.angle_alpha   90.00
_cell.angle_beta   90.00
_cell.angle_gamma   90.00
#
_symmetry.space_group_name_H-M   'P 1'
#
loop_
_entity.id
_entity.type
_entity.pdbx_description
1 polymer ?
#
loop_
_entity_poly.entity_id
_entity_poly.type
_entity_poly.pdbx_seq_one_letter_code
_entity_poly.pdbx_strand_id
1 'polypeptide(L)' 'MLKTKFITRDSRSGKFIAGRETMTKLNAMEGISQSAASRAMFAAFDHKGASPEQRRKAIAARHSKKA' A
#
# COMPACT_ATOMS: atom_id res chain seq x y z
N MET A 1 13.73 -1.64 -20.05
CA MET A 1 13.81 -1.81 -18.58
C MET A 1 13.47 -0.47 -17.93
N LEU A 2 12.18 -0.26 -17.61
CA LEU A 2 11.75 0.98 -16.95
C LEU A 2 12.32 1.00 -15.53
N LYS A 3 13.14 2.03 -15.23
CA LYS A 3 13.63 2.29 -13.87
C LYS A 3 12.44 2.64 -13.00
N THR A 4 11.83 1.64 -12.36
CA THR A 4 10.73 1.84 -11.42
C THR A 4 11.26 2.67 -10.26
N LYS A 5 10.90 3.96 -10.22
CA LYS A 5 11.30 4.86 -9.14
C LYS A 5 10.57 4.40 -7.88
N PHE A 6 11.34 3.87 -6.91
CA PHE A 6 10.85 3.39 -5.61
C PHE A 6 10.06 4.44 -4.82
N ILE A 7 10.34 5.72 -5.09
CA ILE A 7 9.64 6.87 -4.54
C ILE A 7 9.32 7.80 -5.70
N THR A 8 8.07 8.23 -5.79
CA THR A 8 7.62 9.18 -6.82
C THR A 8 7.37 10.53 -6.19
N ARG A 9 7.84 11.61 -6.81
CA ARG A 9 7.48 12.97 -6.39
C ARG A 9 6.21 13.39 -7.13
N ASP A 10 5.17 13.71 -6.39
CA ASP A 10 3.95 14.29 -6.93
C ASP A 10 4.25 15.69 -7.45
N SER A 11 3.97 15.94 -8.73
CA SER A 11 4.31 17.20 -9.39
C SER A 11 3.46 18.38 -8.92
N ARG A 12 2.25 18.12 -8.40
CA ARG A 12 1.30 19.16 -7.98
C ARG A 12 1.52 19.61 -6.54
N SER A 13 1.77 18.66 -5.64
CA SER A 13 1.92 18.90 -4.20
C SER A 13 3.38 18.90 -3.74
N GLY A 14 4.31 18.47 -4.59
CA GLY A 14 5.72 18.31 -4.25
C GLY A 14 6.01 17.16 -3.29
N LYS A 15 4.99 16.41 -2.85
CA LYS A 15 5.11 15.33 -1.86
C LYS A 15 5.80 14.10 -2.46
N PHE A 16 6.53 13.37 -1.63
CA PHE A 16 7.09 12.08 -1.99
C PHE A 16 6.11 10.96 -1.64
N ILE A 17 5.86 10.07 -2.59
CA ILE A 17 4.96 8.93 -2.46
C ILE A 17 5.81 7.67 -2.53
N ALA A 18 5.85 6.94 -1.42
CA ALA A 18 6.43 5.61 -1.37
C ALA A 18 5.41 4.58 -1.88
N GLY A 19 5.82 3.74 -2.84
CA GLY A 19 5.01 2.60 -3.26
C GLY A 19 4.96 1.51 -2.19
N ARG A 20 4.07 0.51 -2.38
CA ARG A 20 3.89 -0.60 -1.43
C ARG A 20 5.18 -1.36 -1.12
N GLU A 21 6.00 -1.64 -2.12
CA GLU A 21 7.28 -2.34 -1.93
C GLU A 21 8.25 -1.53 -1.08
N THR A 22 8.35 -0.22 -1.33
CA THR A 22 9.18 0.69 -0.54
C THR A 22 8.70 0.77 0.90
N MET A 23 7.39 0.91 1.11
CA MET A 23 6.81 0.90 2.46
C MET A 23 7.05 -0.44 3.17
N THR A 24 7.01 -1.57 2.45
CA THR A 24 7.31 -2.89 3.02
C THR A 24 8.75 -2.98 3.52
N LYS A 25 9.71 -2.41 2.77
CA LYS A 25 11.11 -2.34 3.20
C LYS A 25 11.29 -1.46 4.43
N LEU A 26 10.62 -0.30 4.47
CA LEU A 26 10.66 0.60 5.65
C LEU A 26 10.09 -0.09 6.89
N ASN A 27 8.92 -0.72 6.78
CA ASN A 27 8.31 -1.47 7.87
C ASN A 27 9.22 -2.59 8.39
N ALA A 28 9.92 -3.29 7.50
CA ALA A 28 10.83 -4.37 7.90
C ALA A 28 12.00 -3.85 8.77
N MET A 29 12.49 -2.63 8.52
CA MET A 29 13.51 -1.99 9.37
C MET A 29 12.99 -1.70 10.78
N GLU A 30 11.68 -1.50 10.92
CA GLU A 30 11.00 -1.29 12.21
C GLU A 30 10.52 -2.62 12.84
N GLY A 31 10.87 -3.77 12.26
CA GLY A 31 10.41 -5.09 12.71
C GLY A 31 8.94 -5.39 12.41
N ILE A 32 8.28 -4.56 11.59
CA ILE A 32 6.87 -4.71 11.21
C ILE A 32 6.78 -5.53 9.93
N SER A 33 6.01 -6.62 9.98
CA SER A 33 5.76 -7.48 8.82
C SER A 33 4.27 -7.64 8.53
N GLN A 34 3.94 -7.89 7.26
CA GLN A 34 2.56 -8.15 6.87
C GLN A 34 2.18 -9.62 7.15
N SER A 35 1.01 -9.82 7.75
CA SER A 35 0.41 -11.16 7.84
C SER A 35 0.11 -11.73 6.45
N ALA A 36 -0.01 -13.06 6.35
CA ALA A 36 -0.38 -13.73 5.10
C ALA A 36 -1.74 -13.21 4.55
N ALA A 37 -2.71 -12.97 5.43
CA ALA A 37 -4.02 -12.43 5.07
C ALA A 37 -3.93 -11.02 4.49
N SER A 38 -3.11 -10.15 5.07
CA SER A 38 -2.90 -8.79 4.55
C SER A 38 -2.18 -8.80 3.20
N ARG A 39 -1.16 -9.66 3.03
CA ARG A 39 -0.47 -9.83 1.74
C ARG A 39 -1.43 -10.25 0.63
N ALA A 40 -2.28 -11.25 0.89
CA ALA A 40 -3.29 -11.70 -0.07
C ALA A 40 -4.31 -10.59 -0.41
N MET A 41 -4.74 -9.81 0.59
CA MET A 41 -5.64 -8.68 0.37
C MET A 41 -5.03 -7.62 -0.55
N PHE A 42 -3.78 -7.21 -0.32
CA PHE A 42 -3.11 -6.23 -1.18
C PHE A 42 -2.87 -6.75 -2.60
N ALA A 43 -2.49 -8.03 -2.75
CA ALA A 43 -2.37 -8.66 -4.06
C ALA A 43 -3.69 -8.64 -4.84
N ALA A 44 -4.81 -8.90 -4.16
CA ALA A 44 -6.14 -8.81 -4.78
C ALA A 44 -6.50 -7.38 -5.21
N PHE A 45 -6.10 -6.35 -4.44
CA PHE A 45 -6.30 -4.95 -4.84
C PHE A 45 -5.48 -4.57 -6.07
N ASP A 46 -4.22 -5.04 -6.13
CA ASP A 46 -3.35 -4.81 -7.28
C ASP A 46 -3.90 -5.51 -8.53
N HIS A 47 -4.32 -6.77 -8.42
CA HIS A 47 -4.95 -7.52 -9.52
C HIS A 47 -6.24 -6.86 -10.03
N LYS A 48 -7.05 -6.29 -9.14
CA LYS A 48 -8.31 -5.61 -9.49
C LYS A 48 -8.12 -4.18 -10.00
N GLY A 49 -6.89 -3.65 -9.99
CA GLY A 49 -6.64 -2.25 -10.34
C GLY A 49 -7.35 -1.26 -9.41
N ALA A 50 -7.57 -1.63 -8.14
CA ALA A 50 -8.37 -0.83 -7.21
C ALA A 50 -7.73 0.55 -6.95
N SER A 51 -8.54 1.60 -6.97
CA SER A 51 -8.09 2.97 -6.67
C SER A 51 -7.67 3.11 -5.20
N PRO A 52 -6.86 4.12 -4.84
CA PRO A 52 -6.48 4.35 -3.45
C PRO A 52 -7.67 4.49 -2.48
N GLU A 53 -8.76 5.11 -2.92
CA GLU A 53 -9.98 5.25 -2.12
C GLU A 53 -10.69 3.92 -1.90
N GLN A 54 -10.83 3.11 -2.95
CA GLN A 54 -11.42 1.78 -2.86
C GLN A 54 -10.63 0.88 -1.91
N ARG A 55 -9.30 0.92 -2.00
CA ARG A 55 -8.39 0.21 -1.09
C ARG A 55 -8.62 0.62 0.37
N ARG A 56 -8.62 1.93 0.65
CA ARG A 56 -8.86 2.45 2.01
C ARG A 56 -10.22 2.03 2.55
N LYS A 57 -11.28 2.13 1.74
CA LYS A 57 -12.64 1.70 2.13
C LYS A 57 -12.69 0.21 2.49
N ALA A 58 -12.05 -0.65 1.69
CA ALA A 58 -12.03 -2.08 1.94
C ALA A 58 -11.23 -2.44 3.22
N ILE A 59 -10.09 -1.78 3.44
CA ILE A 59 -9.29 -1.96 4.67
C ILE A 59 -10.10 -1.52 5.89
N ALA A 60 -10.72 -0.34 5.83
CA ALA A 60 -11.57 0.18 6.90
C ALA A 60 -12.71 -0.78 7.19
N ALA A 61 -13.46 -1.24 6.19
CA ALA A 61 -14.57 -2.18 6.39
C ALA A 61 -14.13 -3.53 7.01
N ARG A 62 -12.92 -3.99 6.69
CA ARG A 62 -12.38 -5.26 7.21
C ARG A 62 -11.89 -5.16 8.66
N HIS A 63 -11.36 -4.01 9.05
CA HIS A 63 -10.67 -3.82 10.33
C HIS A 63 -11.39 -2.88 11.30
N SER A 64 -12.45 -2.19 10.86
CA SER A 64 -13.35 -1.51 11.76
C SER A 64 -13.99 -2.54 12.67
N LYS A 65 -13.84 -2.38 13.99
CA LYS A 65 -14.61 -3.12 14.97
C LYS A 65 -16.10 -2.92 14.60
N LYS A 66 -16.86 -4.00 14.42
CA LYS A 66 -18.33 -3.88 14.46
C LYS A 66 -18.64 -3.36 15.87
N ALA A 67 -19.06 -2.10 15.94
CA ALA A 67 -19.61 -1.53 17.15
C ALA A 67 -20.89 -2.27 17.53
#